data_AF-A0A7S0C0Z9-F1
#
_entry.id   AF-A0A7S0C0Z9-F1
#
_cell.length_a   1.000
_cell.length_b   1.000
_cell.length_c   1.000
_cell.angle_alpha   90.00
_cell.angle_beta   90.00
_cell.angle_gamma   90.00
#
_symmetry.space_group_name_H-M   'P 1'
#
loop_
_entity.id
_entity.type
_entity.pdbx_description
1 polymer ?
#
loop_
_entity_poly.entity_id
_entity_poly.type
_entity_poly.pdbx_seq_one_letter_code
_entity_poly.pdbx_strand_id
1 'polypeptide(L)'
;TDAVSRGIDIDNVAHVIQFDLPFGVKEFESYTHRIGRTGRAGKTGIATAFYVPGFQAKVGNGELWSLIKGSFDESGMELPDWFYRENAQSQGNRNGVGQGRQGAPPKQLPQS
;
A
#
# COMPACT_ATOMS: atom_id res chain seq x y z
N THR A 1 -0.18 12.14 -14.32
CA THR A 1 -0.69 13.34 -15.05
C THR A 1 -2.01 13.77 -14.45
N ASP A 2 -2.15 15.03 -14.03
CA ASP A 2 -3.37 15.57 -13.38
C ASP A 2 -3.98 16.69 -14.24
N ALA A 3 -4.42 16.33 -15.45
CA ALA A 3 -4.83 17.32 -16.46
C ALA A 3 -6.36 17.44 -16.63
N VAL A 4 -7.18 16.54 -16.06
CA VAL A 4 -8.63 16.48 -16.38
C VAL A 4 -9.53 16.39 -15.14
N SER A 5 -9.00 16.68 -13.94
CA SER A 5 -9.78 16.59 -12.69
C SER A 5 -10.45 17.92 -12.29
N ARG A 6 -9.95 19.06 -12.80
CA ARG A 6 -10.44 20.39 -12.40
C ARG A 6 -11.65 20.78 -13.24
N GLY A 7 -12.86 20.56 -12.71
CA GLY A 7 -14.11 21.08 -13.25
C GLY A 7 -15.10 20.06 -13.80
N ILE A 8 -14.79 18.76 -13.76
CA ILE A 8 -15.72 17.69 -14.15
C ILE A 8 -16.15 16.96 -12.89
N ASP A 9 -17.39 17.20 -12.45
CA ASP A 9 -18.01 16.43 -11.38
C ASP A 9 -18.55 15.12 -11.96
N ILE A 10 -17.86 14.02 -11.65
CA ILE A 10 -18.24 12.68 -12.10
C ILE A 10 -18.79 11.95 -10.89
N ASP A 11 -20.11 11.93 -10.78
CA ASP A 11 -20.84 11.18 -9.77
C ASP A 11 -21.21 9.78 -10.26
N ASN A 12 -21.43 8.87 -9.31
CA ASN A 12 -21.86 7.49 -9.54
C ASN A 12 -20.92 6.67 -10.43
N VAL A 13 -19.61 6.81 -10.21
CA VAL A 13 -18.60 6.02 -10.92
C VAL A 13 -18.74 4.54 -10.53
N ALA A 14 -18.81 3.64 -11.51
CA ALA A 14 -18.89 2.19 -11.25
C ALA A 14 -17.55 1.61 -10.76
N HIS A 15 -16.45 2.09 -11.33
CA HIS A 15 -15.10 1.61 -11.03
C HIS A 15 -14.08 2.74 -11.10
N VAL A 16 -13.32 2.93 -10.04
CA VAL A 16 -12.16 3.83 -9.99
C VAL A 16 -10.89 3.00 -10.18
N ILE A 17 -10.08 3.34 -11.20
CA ILE A 17 -8.77 2.72 -11.42
C ILE A 17 -7.69 3.78 -11.19
N GLN A 18 -6.88 3.58 -10.15
CA GLN A 18 -5.74 4.43 -9.84
C GLN A 18 -4.48 3.81 -10.45
N PHE A 19 -4.05 4.36 -11.58
CA PHE A 19 -2.86 3.89 -12.29
C PHE A 19 -1.56 4.13 -11.50
N ASP A 20 -1.41 5.34 -10.96
CA ASP A 20 -0.24 5.71 -10.17
C ASP A 20 -0.66 5.96 -8.73
N LEU A 21 -0.33 5.08 -7.79
CA LEU A 21 -0.53 5.39 -6.37
C LEU A 21 0.41 6.53 -5.94
N PRO A 22 -0.04 7.41 -5.02
CA PRO A 22 0.84 8.43 -4.46
C PRO A 22 2.06 7.78 -3.80
N PHE A 23 3.18 8.49 -3.79
CA PHE A 23 4.42 7.99 -3.17
C PHE A 23 4.53 8.36 -1.70
N GLY A 24 3.84 9.42 -1.28
CA GLY A 24 3.91 9.98 0.07
C GLY A 24 2.59 9.89 0.82
N VAL A 25 2.71 9.85 2.15
CA VAL A 25 1.60 9.81 3.12
C VAL A 25 0.68 11.02 2.97
N LYS A 26 1.24 12.20 2.68
CA LYS A 26 0.48 13.46 2.55
C LYS A 26 -0.48 13.43 1.35
N GLU A 27 -0.08 12.76 0.28
CA GLU A 27 -0.85 12.68 -0.95
C GLU A 27 -1.88 11.54 -0.93
N PHE A 28 -1.82 10.64 0.06
CA PHE A 28 -2.74 9.51 0.19
C PHE A 28 -4.20 9.94 0.41
N GLU A 29 -4.43 11.06 1.09
CA GLU A 29 -5.78 11.62 1.27
C GLU A 29 -6.46 11.90 -0.08
N SER A 30 -5.68 12.34 -1.08
CA SER A 30 -6.19 12.55 -2.44
C SER A 30 -6.62 11.24 -3.10
N TYR A 31 -5.94 10.12 -2.80
CA TYR A 31 -6.36 8.80 -3.26
C TYR A 31 -7.70 8.39 -2.63
N THR A 32 -7.85 8.57 -1.32
CA THR A 32 -9.12 8.27 -0.61
C THR A 32 -10.29 9.06 -1.21
N HIS A 33 -10.10 10.35 -1.51
CA HIS A 33 -11.13 11.16 -2.16
C HIS A 33 -11.48 10.69 -3.58
N ARG A 34 -10.53 10.11 -4.32
CA ARG A 34 -10.76 9.55 -5.66
C ARG A 34 -11.58 8.28 -5.60
N ILE A 35 -11.22 7.33 -4.73
CA ILE A 35 -11.99 6.09 -4.59
C ILE A 35 -13.40 6.34 -4.03
N GLY A 36 -13.59 7.43 -3.27
CA GLY A 36 -14.91 7.89 -2.82
C GLY A 36 -15.87 8.38 -3.93
N ARG A 37 -15.48 8.29 -5.21
CA ARG A 37 -16.36 8.52 -6.37
C ARG A 37 -17.23 7.31 -6.73
N THR A 38 -16.88 6.12 -6.23
CA THR A 38 -17.68 4.90 -6.35
C THR A 38 -18.36 4.53 -5.02
N GLY A 39 -19.24 3.53 -5.02
CA GLY A 39 -19.79 2.94 -3.79
C GLY A 39 -20.66 3.88 -2.92
N ARG A 40 -21.36 4.84 -3.54
CA ARG A 40 -22.22 5.82 -2.83
C ARG A 40 -23.66 5.35 -2.66
N ALA A 41 -24.36 5.95 -1.69
CA ALA A 41 -25.79 5.74 -1.44
C ALA A 41 -26.18 4.26 -1.24
N GLY A 42 -25.36 3.52 -0.49
CA GLY A 42 -25.59 2.10 -0.19
C GLY A 42 -25.31 1.14 -1.36
N LYS A 43 -24.83 1.65 -2.50
CA LYS A 43 -24.39 0.81 -3.63
C LYS A 43 -22.95 0.33 -3.40
N THR A 44 -22.63 -0.84 -3.94
CA THR A 44 -21.24 -1.30 -4.02
C THR A 44 -20.50 -0.57 -5.13
N GLY A 45 -19.18 -0.46 -4.96
CA GLY A 45 -18.28 0.18 -5.90
C GLY A 45 -16.96 -0.57 -5.97
N ILE A 46 -16.25 -0.45 -7.09
CA ILE A 46 -14.96 -1.10 -7.28
C ILE A 46 -13.86 -0.04 -7.31
N ALA A 47 -12.78 -0.27 -6.56
CA ALA A 47 -11.57 0.51 -6.63
C ALA A 47 -10.38 -0.42 -6.87
N THR A 48 -9.57 -0.12 -7.88
CA THR A 48 -8.34 -0.87 -8.19
C THR A 48 -7.17 0.10 -8.23
N ALA A 49 -6.06 -0.25 -7.59
CA ALA A 49 -4.86 0.56 -7.58
C ALA A 49 -3.65 -0.30 -7.93
N PHE A 50 -2.71 0.25 -8.70
CA PHE A 50 -1.42 -0.39 -8.90
C PHE A 50 -0.46 0.03 -7.80
N TYR A 51 0.08 -0.98 -7.12
CA TYR A 51 1.00 -0.81 -6.00
C TYR A 51 2.39 -1.29 -6.41
N VAL A 52 3.38 -0.41 -6.23
CA VAL A 52 4.79 -0.72 -6.47
C VAL A 52 5.49 -0.88 -5.11
N PRO A 53 5.95 -2.08 -4.76
CA PRO A 53 6.64 -2.31 -3.48
C PRO A 53 7.97 -1.53 -3.37
N GLY A 54 8.42 -1.32 -2.13
CA GLY A 54 9.73 -0.73 -1.83
C GLY A 54 9.70 0.78 -1.56
N PHE A 55 10.88 1.34 -1.25
CA PHE A 55 11.03 2.72 -0.74
C PHE A 55 11.89 3.59 -1.66
N GLN A 56 12.07 3.17 -2.92
CA GLN A 56 12.81 3.97 -3.90
C GLN A 56 12.03 5.26 -4.16
N ALA A 57 12.70 6.40 -3.98
CA ALA A 57 12.05 7.71 -4.12
C ALA A 57 11.39 7.85 -5.49
N LYS A 58 10.13 8.34 -5.50
CA LYS A 58 9.30 8.56 -6.69
C LYS A 58 8.91 7.29 -7.47
N VAL A 59 9.15 6.09 -6.92
CA VAL A 59 8.82 4.82 -7.56
C VAL A 59 8.07 3.89 -6.59
N GLY A 60 8.62 3.67 -5.41
CA GLY A 60 8.06 2.74 -4.44
C GLY A 60 6.97 3.37 -3.56
N ASN A 61 5.94 2.58 -3.24
CA ASN A 61 4.81 2.93 -2.39
C ASN A 61 4.94 2.34 -0.97
N GLY A 62 6.12 1.89 -0.56
CA GLY A 62 6.37 1.29 0.75
C GLY A 62 6.04 2.20 1.93
N GLU A 63 6.16 3.53 1.76
CA GLU A 63 5.76 4.50 2.78
C GLU A 63 4.26 4.48 3.09
N LEU A 64 3.43 4.00 2.16
CA LEU A 64 1.99 3.88 2.33
C LEU A 64 1.54 2.57 3.00
N TRP A 65 2.46 1.64 3.24
CA TRP A 65 2.16 0.31 3.79
C TRP A 65 1.16 0.35 4.95
N SER A 66 1.49 1.13 5.98
CA SER A 66 0.69 1.18 7.22
C SER A 66 -0.70 1.76 6.98
N LEU A 67 -0.82 2.73 6.07
CA LEU A 67 -2.11 3.34 5.71
C LEU A 67 -2.98 2.35 4.94
N ILE A 68 -2.42 1.70 3.91
CA ILE A 68 -3.13 0.69 3.12
C ILE A 68 -3.57 -0.46 4.02
N LYS A 69 -2.68 -0.94 4.90
CA LYS A 69 -3.02 -1.96 5.88
C LYS A 69 -4.18 -1.53 6.78
N GLY A 70 -4.09 -0.34 7.38
CA GLY A 70 -5.16 0.19 8.23
C GLY A 70 -6.51 0.28 7.50
N SER A 71 -6.53 0.82 6.28
CA SER A 71 -7.77 0.93 5.49
C SER A 71 -8.40 -0.43 5.17
N PHE A 72 -7.59 -1.45 4.87
CA PHE A 72 -8.11 -2.80 4.61
C PHE A 72 -8.63 -3.46 5.89
N ASP A 73 -7.88 -3.36 6.99
CA ASP A 73 -8.31 -3.87 8.30
C ASP A 73 -9.66 -3.25 8.73
N GLU A 74 -9.81 -1.92 8.60
CA GLU A 74 -11.05 -1.20 8.92
C GLU A 74 -12.24 -1.63 8.05
N SER A 75 -11.98 -1.97 6.79
CA SER A 75 -13.01 -2.46 5.87
C SER A 75 -13.35 -3.95 6.03
N GLY A 76 -12.58 -4.68 6.85
CA GLY A 76 -12.68 -6.13 6.96
C GLY A 76 -12.21 -6.89 5.71
N MET A 77 -11.48 -6.22 4.81
CA MET A 77 -10.89 -6.85 3.62
C MET A 77 -9.51 -7.42 3.95
N GLU A 78 -9.21 -8.59 3.41
CA GLU A 78 -7.88 -9.18 3.54
C GLU A 78 -6.92 -8.63 2.49
N LEU A 79 -5.68 -8.40 2.90
CA LEU A 79 -4.58 -8.06 2.00
C LEU A 79 -3.88 -9.32 1.50
N PRO A 80 -3.42 -9.35 0.25
CA PRO A 80 -2.66 -10.49 -0.28
C PRO A 80 -1.36 -10.76 0.48
N ASP A 81 -0.95 -12.03 0.61
CA ASP A 81 0.29 -12.44 1.29
C ASP A 81 1.57 -11.78 0.74
N TRP A 82 1.61 -11.52 -0.57
CA TRP A 82 2.77 -10.83 -1.18
C TRP A 82 2.97 -9.44 -0.59
N PHE A 83 1.88 -8.74 -0.25
CA PHE A 83 1.92 -7.39 0.30
C PHE A 83 2.71 -7.38 1.61
N TYR A 84 2.40 -8.30 2.53
CA TYR A 84 3.12 -8.46 3.80
C TYR A 84 4.60 -8.76 3.63
N ARG A 85 4.94 -9.68 2.72
CA ARG A 85 6.32 -10.14 2.50
C ARG A 85 7.21 -9.03 1.95
N GLU A 86 6.73 -8.30 0.95
CA GLU A 86 7.53 -7.30 0.24
C GLU A 86 7.74 -6.02 1.05
N ASN A 87 6.82 -5.71 1.96
CA ASN A 87 6.91 -4.53 2.82
C ASN A 87 7.62 -4.81 4.17
N ALA A 88 7.54 -6.03 4.70
CA ALA A 88 8.28 -6.41 5.91
C ALA A 88 9.80 -6.40 5.70
N GLN A 89 10.27 -6.79 4.50
CA GLN A 89 11.70 -6.84 4.17
C GLN A 89 12.34 -5.45 4.03
N SER A 90 11.53 -4.44 3.70
CA SER A 90 12.05 -3.13 3.30
C SER A 90 12.33 -2.18 4.48
N GLN A 91 11.83 -2.46 5.69
CA GLN A 91 12.23 -1.72 6.91
C GLN A 91 13.58 -2.19 7.46
N GLY A 92 13.98 -3.44 7.20
CA GLY A 92 15.23 -4.02 7.70
C GLY A 92 16.50 -3.35 7.18
N ASN A 93 16.42 -2.58 6.09
CA ASN A 93 17.58 -1.96 5.45
C ASN A 93 17.87 -0.52 5.91
N ARG A 94 17.01 0.10 6.74
CA ARG A 94 17.28 1.44 7.32
C ARG A 94 18.15 1.41 8.59
N ASN A 95 18.32 0.24 9.20
CA ASN A 95 19.13 0.05 10.42
C ASN A 95 20.49 -0.61 10.19
N GLY A 96 20.95 -0.72 8.94
CA GLY A 96 22.14 -1.48 8.54
C GLY A 96 23.47 -0.72 8.50
N VAL A 97 23.64 0.37 9.25
CA VAL A 97 24.96 1.02 9.41
C VAL A 97 25.37 0.97 10.88
N GLY A 98 26.11 -0.09 11.23
CA GLY A 98 26.96 -0.14 12.42
C GLY A 98 26.52 -1.12 13.51
N GLN A 99 26.97 -2.37 13.43
CA GLN A 99 27.81 -3.01 14.46
C GLN A 99 28.04 -4.47 14.10
N GLY A 100 29.30 -4.82 13.81
CA GLY A 100 29.73 -6.20 13.80
C GLY A 100 29.76 -6.76 15.23
N ARG A 101 29.24 -7.99 15.40
CA ARG A 101 29.75 -9.01 16.34
C ARG A 101 29.05 -10.38 16.13
N GLN A 102 29.77 -11.25 15.43
CA GLN A 102 30.03 -12.69 15.64
C GLN A 102 29.00 -13.62 16.34
N GLY A 103 28.68 -14.73 15.63
CA GLY A 103 28.46 -16.11 16.15
C GLY A 103 27.04 -16.45 16.64
N ALA A 104 26.42 -17.62 16.41
CA ALA A 104 26.86 -18.97 16.01
C ALA A 104 25.61 -19.81 15.49
N PRO A 105 25.76 -21.06 14.98
CA PRO A 105 24.88 -21.72 13.99
C PRO A 105 23.68 -22.53 14.59
N PRO A 106 22.77 -23.11 13.78
CA PRO A 106 21.46 -23.56 14.23
C PRO A 106 21.48 -24.98 14.84
N LYS A 107 20.58 -25.26 15.78
CA LYS A 107 20.31 -26.63 16.26
C LYS A 107 18.88 -27.08 15.90
N GLN A 108 18.82 -28.34 15.47
CA GLN A 108 17.81 -29.03 14.67
C GLN A 108 16.45 -29.27 15.36
N LEU A 109 15.41 -29.48 14.54
CA LEU A 109 14.13 -30.06 14.97
C LEU A 109 14.30 -31.54 15.37
N PRO A 110 13.52 -32.04 16.35
CA PRO A 110 13.46 -33.46 16.63
C PRO A 110 12.73 -34.20 15.51
N GLN A 111 13.37 -35.21 14.92
CA GLN A 111 12.68 -36.30 14.24
C GLN A 111 12.57 -37.48 15.22
N SER A 112 11.42 -38.14 15.18
CA SER A 112 11.07 -39.36 15.90
C SER A 112 12.06 -40.51 15.69
#